data_AF-A0A925BMG9-F1
#
_entry.id   AF-A0A925BMG9-F1
#
_cell.length_a   1.000
_cell.length_b   1.000
_cell.length_c   1.000
_cell.angle_alpha   90.00
_cell.angle_beta   90.00
_cell.angle_gamma   90.00
#
_symmetry.space_group_name_H-M   'P 1'
#
loop_
_entity.id
_entity.type
_entity.pdbx_description
1 polymer ?
#
loop_
_entity_poly.entity_id
_entity_poly.type
_entity_poly.pdbx_seq_one_letter_code
_entity_poly.pdbx_strand_id
1 'polypeptide(L)'
;MKHAYLGWIDREGLKGFQPETESVDRFLIRLRQQLDRHTVGIWSVLDTEVLDSVQSLLDAAEYQAALHCLLCHATFVGQHR
;
A
#
# COMPACT_ATOMS: atom_id res chain seq x y z
N MET A 1 -14.22 -2.19 -12.83
CA MET A 1 -12.85 -2.72 -12.84
C MET A 1 -12.34 -2.68 -11.41
N LYS A 2 -11.76 -3.76 -10.87
CA LYS A 2 -11.13 -3.71 -9.54
C LYS A 2 -9.71 -3.19 -9.75
N HIS A 3 -9.41 -2.00 -9.24
CA HIS A 3 -8.05 -1.50 -9.22
C HIS A 3 -7.39 -2.05 -7.95
N ALA A 4 -6.52 -3.04 -8.13
CA ALA A 4 -5.72 -3.58 -7.06
C ALA A 4 -4.44 -2.74 -6.91
N TYR A 5 -4.07 -2.49 -5.66
CA TYR A 5 -2.94 -1.69 -5.24
C TYR A 5 -2.16 -2.44 -4.18
N LEU A 6 -0.86 -2.19 -4.14
CA LEU A 6 0.08 -2.80 -3.22
C LEU A 6 0.57 -1.72 -2.27
N GLY A 7 0.31 -1.94 -0.98
CA GLY A 7 0.77 -1.09 0.10
C GLY A 7 1.81 -1.82 0.94
N TRP A 8 2.97 -1.22 1.17
CA TRP A 8 3.95 -1.78 2.09
C TRP A 8 3.93 -1.02 3.42
N ILE A 9 3.89 -1.80 4.49
CA ILE A 9 3.63 -1.33 5.84
C ILE A 9 4.79 -1.74 6.72
N ASP A 10 5.24 -0.82 7.57
CA ASP A 10 6.19 -1.10 8.64
C ASP A 10 5.61 -0.64 10.00
N ARG A 11 6.48 -0.50 11.01
CA ARG A 11 6.07 -0.07 12.35
C ARG A 11 5.59 1.38 12.41
N GLU A 12 5.94 2.20 11.43
CA GLU A 12 5.59 3.62 11.37
C GLU A 12 4.35 3.88 10.49
N GLY A 13 3.93 2.91 9.67
CA GLY A 13 2.68 2.97 8.91
C GLY A 13 2.85 2.56 7.46
N LEU A 14 2.02 3.13 6.58
CA LEU A 14 2.10 2.88 5.15
C LEU A 14 3.28 3.66 4.57
N LYS A 15 4.27 2.96 4.03
CA LYS A 15 5.49 3.57 3.48
C LYS A 15 5.44 3.78 1.98
N GLY A 16 4.44 3.20 1.33
CA GLY A 16 4.04 3.62 0.01
C GLY A 16 3.02 2.68 -0.60
N PHE A 17 2.56 3.10 -1.76
CA PHE A 17 1.29 2.65 -2.28
C PHE A 17 1.29 2.82 -3.80
N GLN A 18 1.17 1.72 -4.55
CA GLN A 18 1.23 1.74 -6.00
C GLN A 18 0.26 0.74 -6.63
N PRO A 19 -0.18 0.95 -7.89
CA PRO A 19 -0.99 -0.04 -8.59
C PRO A 19 -0.30 -1.40 -8.68
N GLU A 20 -1.08 -2.47 -8.55
CA GLU A 20 -0.61 -3.84 -8.80
C GLU A 20 -0.25 -3.98 -10.28
N THR A 21 1.05 -4.09 -10.55
CA THR A 21 1.62 -4.33 -11.87
C THR A 21 2.74 -5.36 -11.71
N GLU A 22 3.03 -6.14 -12.75
CA GLU A 22 4.11 -7.14 -12.70
C GLU A 22 5.47 -6.55 -12.28
N SER A 23 5.73 -5.28 -12.62
CA SER A 23 6.94 -4.57 -12.21
C SER A 23 6.96 -4.28 -10.71
N VAL A 24 5.83 -3.88 -10.14
CA VAL A 24 5.70 -3.58 -8.71
C VAL A 24 5.75 -4.87 -7.90
N ASP A 25 5.16 -5.98 -8.37
CA ASP A 25 5.29 -7.29 -7.73
C ASP A 25 6.75 -7.74 -7.62
N ARG A 26 7.51 -7.67 -8.72
CA ARG A 26 8.94 -8.03 -8.73
C ARG A 26 9.77 -7.11 -7.83
N PHE A 27 9.39 -5.84 -7.70
CA PHE A 27 10.02 -4.89 -6.80
C PHE A 27 9.73 -5.26 -5.34
N LEU A 28 8.48 -5.61 -5.00
CA LEU A 28 8.08 -5.99 -3.65
C LEU A 28 8.67 -7.31 -3.19
N ILE A 29 8.82 -8.30 -4.09
CA ILE A 29 9.54 -9.55 -3.81
C ILE A 29 10.99 -9.25 -3.41
N ARG A 30 11.67 -8.34 -4.14
CA ARG A 30 13.03 -7.89 -3.79
C ARG A 30 13.05 -7.11 -2.49
N LEU A 31 12.08 -6.21 -2.29
CA LEU A 31 11.99 -5.39 -1.10
C LEU A 31 11.81 -6.25 0.15
N ARG A 32 10.96 -7.29 0.08
CA ARG A 32 10.75 -8.26 1.16
C ARG A 32 12.03 -9.03 1.49
N GLN A 33 12.78 -9.46 0.47
CA GLN A 33 14.06 -10.16 0.69
C GLN A 33 15.11 -9.27 1.36
N GLN A 34 15.07 -7.96 1.12
CA GLN A 34 15.99 -7.00 1.72
C GLN A 34 15.52 -6.48 3.08
N LEU A 35 14.21 -6.44 3.31
CA LEU A 35 13.57 -5.85 4.47
C LEU A 35 12.72 -6.89 5.19
N ASP A 36 13.40 -7.74 5.97
CA ASP A 36 12.85 -8.81 6.83
C ASP A 36 11.83 -8.31 7.89
N ARG A 37 11.48 -7.01 7.88
CA ARG A 37 10.62 -6.32 8.85
C ARG A 37 9.38 -5.64 8.26
N HIS A 38 9.20 -5.65 6.93
CA HIS A 38 8.08 -4.96 6.28
C HIS A 38 7.00 -5.97 5.85
N THR A 39 5.73 -5.63 6.12
CA THR A 39 4.57 -6.41 5.65
C THR A 39 4.02 -5.76 4.39
N VAL A 40 3.94 -6.52 3.30
CA VAL A 40 3.29 -6.06 2.06
C VAL A 40 1.83 -6.52 2.07
N GLY A 41 0.91 -5.57 2.10
CA GLY A 41 -0.54 -5.78 2.01
C GLY A 41 -1.06 -5.44 0.62
N ILE A 42 -2.00 -6.25 0.12
CA ILE A 42 -2.72 -6.02 -1.13
C ILE A 42 -4.06 -5.41 -0.79
N TRP A 43 -4.38 -4.30 -1.44
CA TRP A 43 -5.56 -3.49 -1.21
C TRP A 43 -6.31 -3.28 -2.51
N SER A 44 -7.63 -3.44 -2.50
CA SER A 44 -8.48 -3.01 -3.60
C SER A 44 -9.07 -1.67 -3.25
N VAL A 45 -8.77 -0.66 -4.07
CA VAL A 45 -9.34 0.68 -3.96
C VAL A 45 -10.23 0.91 -5.17
N LEU A 46 -11.48 1.31 -4.90
CA LEU A 46 -12.47 1.56 -5.94
C LEU A 46 -12.65 3.04 -6.23
N ASP A 47 -12.27 3.90 -5.27
CA ASP A 47 -12.50 5.33 -5.31
C ASP A 47 -11.19 6.09 -5.54
N THR A 48 -11.17 6.95 -6.56
CA THR A 48 -10.02 7.79 -6.89
C THR A 48 -9.72 8.83 -5.82
N GLU A 49 -10.71 9.33 -5.09
CA GLU A 49 -10.50 10.31 -4.01
C GLU A 49 -9.70 9.70 -2.85
N VAL A 50 -9.88 8.39 -2.61
CA VAL A 50 -9.10 7.65 -1.62
C VAL A 50 -7.65 7.52 -2.05
N LEU A 51 -7.40 7.30 -3.34
CA LEU A 51 -6.02 7.24 -3.88
C LEU A 51 -5.31 8.58 -3.70
N ASP A 52 -5.96 9.68 -4.08
CA ASP A 52 -5.39 11.02 -3.98
C ASP A 52 -5.13 11.42 -2.52
N SER A 53 -6.04 11.05 -1.62
CA SER A 53 -5.89 11.27 -0.17
C SER A 53 -4.70 10.49 0.39
N VAL A 54 -4.59 9.21 0.06
CA VAL A 54 -3.46 8.37 0.49
C VAL A 54 -2.14 8.92 -0.05
N GLN A 55 -2.09 9.30 -1.32
CA GLN A 55 -0.87 9.85 -1.93
C GLN A 55 -0.46 11.17 -1.26
N SER A 56 -1.42 12.06 -1.01
CA SER A 56 -1.16 13.34 -0.32
C SER A 56 -0.60 13.13 1.10
N LEU A 57 -1.12 12.15 1.83
CA LEU A 57 -0.63 11.80 3.17
C LEU A 57 0.78 11.19 3.11
N LEU A 58 1.07 10.37 2.11
CA LEU A 58 2.41 9.83 1.89
C LEU A 58 3.44 10.91 1.55
N ASP A 59 3.08 11.86 0.68
CA ASP A 59 3.93 12.99 0.31
C ASP A 59 4.22 13.91 1.52
N ALA A 60 3.28 14.00 2.46
CA ALA A 60 3.44 14.69 3.74
C ALA A 60 4.18 13.88 4.82
N ALA A 61 4.60 12.63 4.52
CA ALA A 61 5.19 11.68 5.47
C ALA A 61 4.27 11.30 6.66
N GLU A 62 2.95 11.45 6.50
CA GLU A 62 1.91 11.11 7.48
C GLU A 62 1.53 9.63 7.38
N TYR A 63 2.50 8.74 7.62
CA TYR A 63 2.41 7.30 7.30
C TYR A 63 1.32 6.55 8.07
N GLN A 64 1.05 6.92 9.33
CA GLN A 64 -0.03 6.32 10.13
C GLN A 64 -1.40 6.76 9.63
N ALA A 65 -1.55 8.05 9.27
CA ALA A 65 -2.78 8.57 8.71
C ALA A 65 -3.08 7.94 7.34
N ALA A 66 -2.05 7.78 6.50
CA ALA A 66 -2.17 7.10 5.20
C ALA A 66 -2.65 5.64 5.37
N LEU A 67 -2.08 4.91 6.33
CA LEU A 67 -2.51 3.55 6.66
C LEU A 67 -3.96 3.51 7.17
N HIS A 68 -4.33 4.44 8.06
CA HIS A 68 -5.68 4.52 8.60
C HIS A 68 -6.71 4.83 7.50
N CYS A 69 -6.40 5.76 6.60
CA CYS A 69 -7.23 6.07 5.44
C CYS A 69 -7.49 4.82 4.58
N LEU A 70 -6.44 4.04 4.29
CA LEU A 70 -6.56 2.77 3.56
C LEU A 70 -7.41 1.74 4.31
N LEU A 71 -7.20 1.55 5.62
CA LEU A 71 -7.99 0.62 6.43
C LEU A 71 -9.48 0.97 6.46
N CYS A 72 -9.82 2.26 6.44
CA CYS A 72 -11.21 2.72 6.49
C CYS A 72 -11.93 2.65 5.13
N HIS A 73 -11.21 2.88 4.04
CA HIS A 73 -11.82 3.14 2.73
C HIS A 73 -11.44 2.15 1.63
N ALA A 74 -10.52 1.22 1.91
CA ALA A 74 -10.12 0.18 0.97
C ALA A 74 -10.41 -1.22 1.52
N THR A 75 -10.56 -2.17 0.61
CA THR A 75 -10.75 -3.57 0.99
C THR A 75 -9.39 -4.26 1.02
N PHE A 76 -9.00 -4.79 2.18
CA PHE A 76 -7.83 -5.65 2.28
C PHE A 76 -8.11 -6.99 1.58
N VAL A 77 -7.30 -7.32 0.56
CA VAL A 77 -7.50 -8.49 -0.29
C VAL A 77 -6.59 -9.66 0.13
N GLY A 78 -5.45 -9.35 0.74
CA GLY A 78 -4.52 -10.37 1.23
C GLY A 78 -3.12 -9.82 1.45
N GLN A 79 -2.20 -10.73 1.77
CA GLN A 79 -0.77 -10.45 1.85
C GLN A 79 -0.08 -11.21 0.73
N HIS A 80 0.88 -10.57 0.08
CA HIS A 80 1.69 -11.27 -0.91
C HIS A 80 2.67 -12.21 -0.19
N ARG A 81 2.42 -13.52 -0.29
CA ARG A 81 3.28 -14.60 0.27
C ARG A 81 4.52 -14.84 -0.57
#